data_AF-A0A2N6F0N5-F1
#
_entry.id   AF-A0A2N6F0N5-F1
#
_cell.length_a   1.000
_cell.length_b   1.000
_cell.length_c   1.000
_cell.angle_alpha   90.00
_cell.angle_beta   90.00
_cell.angle_gamma   90.00
#
_symmetry.space_group_name_H-M   'P 1'
#
loop_
_entity.id
_entity.type
_entity.pdbx_description
1 polymer ?
#
loop_
_entity_poly.entity_id
_entity_poly.type
_entity_poly.pdbx_seq_one_letter_code
_entity_poly.pdbx_strand_id
1 'polypeptide(L)'
;MANDPVKLNRARLAAEEGTTLHSWSEGRYRVALIYPNTYSQGMANLGFQTVYRLINQRGDCLCERFFYPDKEDLEACNDGRFPLLSIESQRPLREFDLIAFSISFENDYLNLPLIFAAANFPLFAEERNDEDPLVLMGGVCAFINPEPLAEIADIIAVGEAEAMLGQMLNKLCSAASGRDELLHELAGVPGVYIPRFYQPRYADNGDYLGVMVEPGIPERVRRQYAPSLAVAPSRSFIQTPESEFGDMSLIEVSRGCSRGCRFCAAGYVYLPPREHGLDDLLAQVDAGLAVRDRVGLVAAAVADHSELAALQQGILDRDGKMSLSSLRLDALTADEVEKLKAADHKTVAIAPEAGSQRLRDFINKGISEEQILHAVNLLADGGIKNLKLYFIVGLPSEEQEDVEAIIDLARKIGDIWRAAGRSSGVMGQLTLSINPFVPKPFTPLQWAGMEAEKSLQKKYRYLHSAVSRLPNTRMISESLRQARLQALLSRGDRRLGRVLPLLAAGRNPRQACRDQGLDMELFVTGSFAGEAPFPWEIIDQGFGRDYLWSEYQRALAAKTTPPCFPGCRRCGVCVEPE
;
A
#
# COMPACT_ATOMS: atom_id res chain seq x y z
N MET A 1 29.72 -22.83 1.29
CA MET A 1 29.92 -21.69 2.20
C MET A 1 28.52 -21.19 2.52
N ALA A 2 27.93 -21.67 3.61
CA ALA A 2 26.59 -21.25 4.03
C ALA A 2 26.61 -19.74 4.33
N ASN A 3 25.60 -19.02 3.87
CA ASN A 3 25.47 -17.57 4.04
C ASN A 3 25.57 -17.24 5.53
N ASP A 4 26.59 -16.47 5.88
CA ASP A 4 26.72 -15.85 7.19
C ASP A 4 25.91 -14.55 7.13
N PRO A 5 24.78 -14.42 7.86
CA PRO A 5 23.93 -13.23 7.81
C PRO A 5 24.71 -11.94 8.12
N VAL A 6 25.76 -12.03 8.92
CA VAL A 6 26.65 -10.89 9.22
C VAL A 6 27.43 -10.47 7.97
N LYS A 7 27.96 -11.42 7.20
CA LYS A 7 28.63 -11.10 5.92
C LYS A 7 27.67 -10.49 4.92
N LEU A 8 26.44 -10.99 4.83
CA LEU A 8 25.43 -10.46 3.92
C LEU A 8 25.06 -9.01 4.30
N ASN A 9 24.76 -8.75 5.57
CA ASN A 9 24.43 -7.40 6.05
C ASN A 9 25.60 -6.42 5.85
N ARG A 10 26.84 -6.86 6.08
CA ARG A 10 28.03 -6.04 5.80
C ARG A 10 28.22 -5.75 4.31
N ALA A 11 27.93 -6.71 3.44
CA ALA A 11 28.00 -6.51 2.00
C ALA A 11 26.96 -5.50 1.52
N ARG A 12 25.71 -5.64 1.99
CA ARG A 12 24.62 -4.68 1.74
C ARG A 12 25.00 -3.28 2.21
N LEU A 13 25.43 -3.13 3.47
CA LEU A 13 25.81 -1.85 4.04
C LEU A 13 26.99 -1.19 3.29
N ALA A 14 27.95 -1.99 2.81
CA ALA A 14 29.06 -1.48 2.01
C ALA A 14 28.64 -1.02 0.60
N ALA A 15 27.50 -1.49 0.10
CA ALA A 15 26.92 -1.09 -1.19
C ALA A 15 25.87 0.04 -1.07
N GLU A 16 25.57 0.48 0.15
CA GLU A 16 24.61 1.55 0.41
C GLU A 16 25.28 2.93 0.42
N GLU A 17 24.56 3.91 -0.13
CA GLU A 17 24.85 5.33 0.03
C GLU A 17 23.72 6.02 0.80
N GLY A 18 24.06 6.86 1.77
CA GLY A 18 23.09 7.62 2.58
C GLY A 18 22.65 6.97 3.90
N THR A 19 23.19 5.80 4.23
CA THR A 19 22.94 5.15 5.52
C THR A 19 23.46 5.99 6.68
N THR A 20 22.65 6.11 7.74
CA THR A 20 23.02 6.87 8.95
C THR A 20 23.48 5.91 10.04
N LEU A 21 24.63 6.20 10.65
CA LEU A 21 25.18 5.41 11.75
C LEU A 21 25.30 6.28 12.99
N HIS A 22 24.69 5.83 14.08
CA HIS A 22 24.80 6.46 15.39
C HIS A 22 25.52 5.54 16.37
N SER A 23 26.23 6.13 17.34
CA SER A 23 26.86 5.33 18.39
C SER A 23 25.82 4.80 19.38
N TRP A 24 25.94 3.52 19.73
CA TRP A 24 25.17 2.87 20.80
C TRP A 24 25.61 3.30 22.21
N SER A 25 26.77 3.94 22.34
CA SER A 25 27.34 4.34 23.63
C SER A 25 26.73 5.60 24.23
N GLU A 26 25.90 6.33 23.48
CA GLU A 26 25.39 7.67 23.86
C GLU A 26 24.02 7.66 24.54
N GLY A 27 23.52 6.49 24.97
CA GLY A 27 22.24 6.40 25.72
C GLY A 27 21.00 6.84 24.94
N ARG A 28 21.06 6.79 23.60
CA ARG A 28 19.93 7.11 22.72
C ARG A 28 18.81 6.07 22.85
N TYR A 29 17.57 6.50 22.65
CA TYR A 29 16.42 5.60 22.51
C TYR A 29 16.51 4.82 21.20
N ARG A 30 16.53 3.49 21.29
CA ARG A 30 16.85 2.57 20.19
C ARG A 30 15.58 2.04 19.55
N VAL A 31 15.41 2.33 18.27
CA VAL A 31 14.27 1.87 17.47
C VAL A 31 14.74 0.84 16.45
N ALA A 32 14.17 -0.36 16.51
CA ALA A 32 14.27 -1.35 15.46
C ALA A 32 13.15 -1.11 14.45
N LEU A 33 13.48 -0.59 13.27
CA LEU A 33 12.51 -0.37 12.20
C LEU A 33 12.50 -1.56 11.23
N ILE A 34 11.40 -2.30 11.24
CA ILE A 34 11.24 -3.54 10.49
C ILE A 34 10.37 -3.29 9.26
N TYR A 35 10.89 -3.63 8.08
CA TYR A 35 10.05 -3.87 6.91
C TYR A 35 9.72 -5.36 6.86
N PRO A 36 8.46 -5.77 7.01
CA PRO A 36 8.04 -7.18 7.10
C PRO A 36 8.07 -7.91 5.75
N ASN A 37 9.07 -7.63 4.92
CA ASN A 37 9.29 -8.23 3.61
C ASN A 37 10.79 -8.15 3.26
N THR A 38 11.14 -8.60 2.07
CA THR A 38 12.53 -8.63 1.58
C THR A 38 13.22 -7.26 1.63
N TYR A 39 14.55 -7.27 1.77
CA TYR A 39 15.40 -6.07 1.70
C TYR A 39 15.14 -5.25 0.43
N SER A 40 15.11 -5.90 -0.74
CA SER A 40 14.89 -5.24 -2.04
C SER A 40 13.62 -4.36 -2.04
N GLN A 41 12.52 -4.91 -1.55
CA GLN A 41 11.23 -4.22 -1.49
C GLN A 41 11.20 -3.11 -0.43
N GLY A 42 11.77 -3.36 0.75
CA GLY A 42 11.81 -2.34 1.80
C GLY A 42 12.68 -1.15 1.42
N MET A 43 13.76 -1.38 0.69
CA MET A 43 14.60 -0.30 0.15
C MET A 43 13.96 0.45 -1.02
N ALA A 44 12.93 -0.11 -1.67
CA ALA A 44 12.11 0.62 -2.64
C ALA A 44 10.95 1.41 -1.99
N ASN A 45 10.73 1.25 -0.68
CA ASN A 45 9.60 1.86 0.02
C ASN A 45 9.97 3.23 0.61
N LEU A 46 9.46 4.30 -0.03
CA LEU A 46 9.72 5.68 0.40
C LEU A 46 9.23 5.97 1.82
N GLY A 47 8.05 5.46 2.22
CA GLY A 47 7.53 5.65 3.58
C GLY A 47 8.45 5.06 4.65
N PHE A 48 8.96 3.84 4.42
CA PHE A 48 9.92 3.19 5.31
C PHE A 48 11.22 3.99 5.44
N GLN A 49 11.78 4.44 4.32
CA GLN A 49 13.00 5.26 4.32
C GLN A 49 12.79 6.62 4.99
N THR A 50 11.64 7.26 4.78
CA THR A 50 11.28 8.52 5.41
C THR A 50 11.19 8.37 6.93
N VAL A 51 10.54 7.31 7.44
CA VAL A 51 10.50 7.03 8.89
C VAL A 51 11.91 6.82 9.44
N TYR A 52 12.72 5.98 8.81
CA TYR A 52 14.13 5.77 9.20
C TYR A 52 14.89 7.09 9.30
N ARG A 53 14.76 7.94 8.27
CA ARG A 53 15.41 9.25 8.20
C ARG A 53 14.95 10.17 9.34
N LEU A 54 13.64 10.26 9.59
CA LEU A 54 13.07 11.14 10.61
C LEU A 54 13.52 10.76 12.02
N ILE A 55 13.59 9.46 12.33
CA ILE A 55 14.06 9.00 13.64
C ILE A 55 15.56 9.33 13.79
N ASN A 56 16.37 9.03 12.77
CA ASN A 56 17.81 9.26 12.82
C ASN A 56 18.22 10.74 12.70
N GLN A 57 17.31 11.65 12.32
CA GLN A 57 17.53 13.10 12.42
C GLN A 57 17.51 13.61 13.86
N ARG A 58 16.90 12.85 14.78
CA ARG A 58 16.87 13.24 16.18
C ARG A 58 18.19 12.88 16.87
N GLY A 59 18.67 13.78 17.73
CA GLY A 59 19.91 13.55 18.48
C GLY A 59 19.76 12.53 19.62
N ASP A 60 18.54 12.32 20.10
CA ASP A 60 18.18 11.45 21.23
C ASP A 60 17.71 10.05 20.81
N CYS A 61 17.64 9.76 19.51
CA CYS A 61 17.22 8.45 18.98
C CYS A 61 18.29 7.82 18.09
N LEU A 62 18.29 6.50 18.05
CA LEU A 62 19.04 5.67 17.11
C LEU A 62 18.06 4.71 16.45
N CYS A 63 18.03 4.66 15.12
CA CYS A 63 17.16 3.76 14.37
C CYS A 63 17.97 2.85 13.46
N GLU A 64 17.73 1.55 13.54
CA GLU A 64 18.36 0.54 12.70
C GLU A 64 17.32 -0.33 12.00
N ARG A 65 17.69 -0.85 10.83
CA ARG A 65 16.77 -1.53 9.93
C ARG A 65 16.84 -3.05 10.08
N PHE A 66 15.68 -3.65 9.91
CA PHE A 66 15.46 -5.09 9.88
C PHE A 66 14.52 -5.45 8.73
N PHE A 67 14.69 -6.64 8.19
CA PHE A 67 13.91 -7.15 7.06
C PHE A 67 13.49 -8.59 7.33
N TYR A 68 12.48 -9.06 6.59
CA TYR A 68 12.15 -10.47 6.58
C TYR A 68 13.35 -11.29 6.08
N PRO A 69 13.87 -12.27 6.85
CA PRO A 69 15.01 -13.06 6.44
C PRO A 69 14.71 -13.92 5.22
N ASP A 70 15.74 -14.15 4.40
CA ASP A 70 15.67 -15.17 3.36
C ASP A 70 15.49 -16.55 4.00
N LYS A 71 15.02 -17.53 3.22
CA LYS A 71 14.61 -18.83 3.76
C LYS A 71 15.72 -19.53 4.57
N GLU A 72 16.95 -19.53 4.09
CA GLU A 72 18.07 -20.16 4.81
C GLU A 72 18.39 -19.44 6.13
N ASP A 73 18.31 -18.11 6.14
CA ASP A 73 18.57 -17.28 7.33
C ASP A 73 17.44 -17.46 8.36
N LEU A 74 16.19 -17.58 7.90
CA LEU A 74 15.04 -17.86 8.77
C LEU A 74 15.18 -19.23 9.46
N GLU A 75 15.59 -20.27 8.72
CA GLU A 75 15.89 -21.59 9.30
C GLU A 75 17.04 -21.51 10.31
N ALA A 76 18.09 -20.72 10.03
CA ALA A 76 19.18 -20.50 10.96
C ALA A 76 18.76 -19.75 12.23
N CYS A 77 17.83 -18.80 12.13
CA CYS A 77 17.26 -18.11 13.28
C CYS A 77 16.42 -19.05 14.15
N ASN A 78 15.53 -19.82 13.53
CA ASN A 78 14.62 -20.73 14.22
C ASN A 78 15.36 -21.87 14.94
N ASP A 79 16.47 -22.35 14.39
CA ASP A 79 17.32 -23.38 15.03
C ASP A 79 18.28 -22.80 16.09
N GLY A 80 18.20 -21.49 16.37
CA GLY A 80 19.04 -20.80 17.36
C GLY A 80 20.50 -20.62 16.94
N ARG A 81 20.84 -20.83 15.67
CA ARG A 81 22.22 -20.67 15.17
C ARG A 81 22.65 -19.21 15.10
N PHE A 82 21.71 -18.32 14.76
CA PHE A 82 21.95 -16.87 14.69
C PHE A 82 20.71 -16.11 15.17
N PRO A 83 20.84 -15.00 15.91
CA PRO A 83 19.70 -14.12 16.18
C PRO A 83 19.30 -13.34 14.92
N LEU A 84 18.08 -12.80 14.90
CA LEU A 84 17.69 -11.78 13.92
C LEU A 84 18.46 -10.48 14.19
N LEU A 85 19.28 -10.04 13.24
CA LEU A 85 20.23 -8.94 13.39
C LEU A 85 19.85 -7.70 12.56
N SER A 86 20.15 -6.52 13.09
CA SER A 86 20.05 -5.27 12.34
C SER A 86 21.06 -5.20 11.18
N ILE A 87 20.77 -4.38 10.17
CA ILE A 87 21.70 -4.14 9.05
C ILE A 87 22.93 -3.37 9.53
N GLU A 88 22.72 -2.26 10.25
CA GLU A 88 23.75 -1.27 10.56
C GLU A 88 24.82 -1.83 11.49
N SER A 89 24.43 -2.23 12.70
CA SER A 89 25.37 -2.62 13.75
C SER A 89 25.38 -4.13 14.04
N GLN A 90 24.54 -4.91 13.35
CA GLN A 90 24.37 -6.34 13.57
C GLN A 90 23.99 -6.65 15.03
N ARG A 91 23.01 -5.90 15.56
CA ARG A 91 22.47 -6.06 16.92
C ARG A 91 21.20 -6.91 16.92
N PRO A 92 21.02 -7.82 17.90
CA PRO A 92 19.79 -8.58 18.07
C PRO A 92 18.57 -7.69 18.30
N LEU A 93 17.42 -8.08 17.76
CA LEU A 93 16.17 -7.30 17.87
C LEU A 93 15.77 -6.96 19.31
N ARG A 94 16.03 -7.86 20.27
CA ARG A 94 15.70 -7.70 21.69
C ARG A 94 16.53 -6.62 22.42
N GLU A 95 17.60 -6.10 21.82
CA GLU A 95 18.44 -5.04 22.43
C GLU A 95 17.91 -3.61 22.18
N PHE A 96 16.78 -3.48 21.47
CA PHE A 96 16.15 -2.20 21.14
C PHE A 96 15.01 -1.88 22.12
N ASP A 97 14.71 -0.59 22.32
CA ASP A 97 13.67 -0.13 23.24
C ASP A 97 12.26 -0.16 22.59
N LEU A 98 12.22 -0.02 21.25
CA LEU A 98 11.01 -0.07 20.44
C LEU A 98 11.20 -0.93 19.20
N ILE A 99 10.24 -1.83 18.94
CA ILE A 99 10.15 -2.61 17.72
C ILE A 99 9.04 -2.01 16.84
N ALA A 100 9.40 -1.32 15.77
CA ALA A 100 8.48 -0.60 14.90
C ALA A 100 8.35 -1.28 13.53
N PHE A 101 7.15 -1.76 13.18
CA PHE A 101 6.86 -2.35 11.87
C PHE A 101 6.26 -1.32 10.91
N SER A 102 6.77 -1.26 9.68
CA SER A 102 6.21 -0.48 8.58
C SER A 102 5.44 -1.37 7.61
N ILE A 103 4.13 -1.47 7.79
CA ILE A 103 3.28 -2.47 7.12
C ILE A 103 2.57 -1.83 5.92
N SER A 104 2.99 -2.21 4.72
CA SER A 104 2.55 -1.55 3.48
C SER A 104 1.45 -2.32 2.76
N PHE A 105 1.41 -3.65 2.92
CA PHE A 105 0.45 -4.51 2.24
C PHE A 105 -0.14 -5.52 3.21
N GLU A 106 -1.38 -5.95 2.98
CA GLU A 106 -2.03 -6.90 3.89
C GLU A 106 -1.32 -8.27 3.91
N ASN A 107 -0.68 -8.65 2.81
CA ASN A 107 0.10 -9.89 2.76
C ASN A 107 1.32 -9.89 3.68
N ASP A 108 1.82 -8.72 4.07
CA ASP A 108 2.93 -8.60 5.02
C ASP A 108 2.57 -9.17 6.40
N TYR A 109 1.28 -9.27 6.74
CA TYR A 109 0.81 -9.78 8.03
C TYR A 109 1.27 -11.23 8.24
N LEU A 110 1.40 -11.99 7.14
CA LEU A 110 1.81 -13.39 7.16
C LEU A 110 3.29 -13.57 7.55
N ASN A 111 4.10 -12.53 7.39
CA ASN A 111 5.51 -12.54 7.73
C ASN A 111 5.74 -12.18 9.21
N LEU A 112 4.78 -11.53 9.87
CA LEU A 112 4.93 -11.13 11.28
C LEU A 112 5.18 -12.33 12.19
N PRO A 113 4.34 -13.40 12.22
CA PRO A 113 4.58 -14.53 13.13
C PRO A 113 5.97 -15.17 12.94
N LEU A 114 6.48 -15.18 11.71
CA LEU A 114 7.79 -15.73 11.37
C LEU A 114 8.93 -14.82 11.86
N ILE A 115 8.80 -13.50 11.74
CA ILE A 115 9.79 -12.53 12.26
C ILE A 115 9.86 -12.59 13.79
N PHE A 116 8.70 -12.63 14.46
CA PHE A 116 8.64 -12.75 15.92
C PHE A 116 9.28 -14.06 16.39
N ALA A 117 9.00 -15.18 15.72
CA ALA A 117 9.64 -16.46 16.00
C ALA A 117 11.16 -16.41 15.79
N ALA A 118 11.63 -15.83 14.68
CA ALA A 118 13.06 -15.69 14.37
C ALA A 118 13.80 -14.78 15.36
N ALA A 119 13.12 -13.78 15.92
CA ALA A 119 13.64 -12.94 16.99
C ALA A 119 13.54 -13.58 18.38
N ASN A 120 12.94 -14.78 18.47
CA ASN A 120 12.53 -15.42 19.71
C ASN A 120 11.78 -14.44 20.62
N PHE A 121 10.80 -13.68 20.11
CA PHE A 121 10.09 -12.62 20.83
C PHE A 121 8.57 -12.89 20.89
N PRO A 122 7.85 -12.58 22.01
CA PRO A 122 6.44 -12.89 22.13
C PRO A 122 5.57 -12.20 21.08
N LEU A 123 4.76 -12.99 20.39
CA LEU A 123 3.94 -12.50 19.29
C LEU A 123 2.76 -11.66 19.80
N PHE A 124 2.06 -12.12 20.83
CA PHE A 124 0.87 -11.41 21.30
C PHE A 124 1.24 -10.38 22.35
N ALA A 125 0.56 -9.23 22.32
CA ALA A 125 0.81 -8.15 23.27
C ALA A 125 0.58 -8.58 24.73
N GLU A 126 -0.38 -9.49 24.97
CA GLU A 126 -0.69 -10.04 26.29
C GLU A 126 0.42 -10.94 26.88
N GLU A 127 1.35 -11.41 26.05
CA GLU A 127 2.47 -12.27 26.47
C GLU A 127 3.72 -11.47 26.87
N ARG A 128 3.70 -10.14 26.67
CA ARG A 128 4.82 -9.23 26.94
C ARG A 128 4.71 -8.62 28.33
N ASN A 129 5.87 -8.34 28.95
CA ASN A 129 5.96 -7.67 30.25
C ASN A 129 6.71 -6.32 30.15
N ASP A 130 6.98 -5.67 31.29
CA ASP A 130 7.63 -4.35 31.35
C ASP A 130 9.08 -4.35 30.83
N GLU A 131 9.76 -5.50 30.80
CA GLU A 131 11.13 -5.64 30.28
C GLU A 131 11.16 -5.87 28.75
N ASP A 132 10.02 -6.24 28.15
CA ASP A 132 9.93 -6.48 26.72
C ASP A 132 9.73 -5.16 25.96
N PRO A 133 10.44 -4.93 24.84
CA PRO A 133 10.24 -3.75 24.00
C PRO A 133 8.78 -3.57 23.57
N LEU A 134 8.35 -2.32 23.46
CA LEU A 134 7.04 -2.01 22.88
C LEU A 134 7.04 -2.36 21.40
N VAL A 135 5.91 -2.88 20.91
CA VAL A 135 5.69 -3.12 19.48
C VAL A 135 4.78 -2.06 18.91
N LEU A 136 5.31 -1.29 17.97
CA LEU A 136 4.59 -0.31 17.19
C LEU A 136 4.31 -0.83 15.79
N MET A 137 3.09 -0.63 15.29
CA MET A 137 2.74 -0.89 13.89
C MET A 137 2.29 0.39 13.18
N GLY A 138 2.93 0.68 12.05
CA GLY A 138 2.56 1.77 11.17
C GLY A 138 2.45 1.31 9.72
N GLY A 139 2.47 2.27 8.79
CA GLY A 139 2.22 2.03 7.37
C GLY A 139 0.73 2.05 7.03
N VAL A 140 0.40 1.98 5.74
CA VAL A 140 -0.97 2.23 5.27
C VAL A 140 -1.99 1.24 5.84
N CYS A 141 -1.58 -0.01 6.08
CA CYS A 141 -2.42 -1.03 6.68
C CYS A 141 -2.93 -0.63 8.07
N ALA A 142 -2.10 0.07 8.86
CA ALA A 142 -2.42 0.53 10.21
C ALA A 142 -3.60 1.51 10.24
N PHE A 143 -3.85 2.25 9.17
CA PHE A 143 -4.98 3.18 9.09
C PHE A 143 -5.99 2.83 7.99
N ILE A 144 -5.83 1.73 7.23
CA ILE A 144 -6.92 1.13 6.44
C ILE A 144 -7.76 0.21 7.32
N ASN A 145 -7.12 -0.74 8.01
CA ASN A 145 -7.78 -1.63 8.97
C ASN A 145 -6.76 -2.17 9.97
N PRO A 146 -6.67 -1.58 11.17
CA PRO A 146 -5.71 -2.00 12.19
C PRO A 146 -6.10 -3.28 12.93
N GLU A 147 -7.39 -3.66 12.91
CA GLU A 147 -7.93 -4.69 13.79
C GLU A 147 -7.30 -6.08 13.59
N PRO A 148 -6.96 -6.55 12.36
CA PRO A 148 -6.21 -7.78 12.16
C PRO A 148 -4.90 -7.90 12.94
N LEU A 149 -4.30 -6.77 13.32
CA LEU A 149 -3.01 -6.68 13.98
C LEU A 149 -3.11 -6.23 15.44
N ALA A 150 -4.32 -5.92 15.91
CA ALA A 150 -4.59 -5.34 17.23
C ALA A 150 -4.17 -6.25 18.40
N GLU A 151 -4.20 -7.58 18.24
CA GLU A 151 -3.71 -8.51 19.29
C GLU A 151 -2.18 -8.60 19.35
N ILE A 152 -1.49 -8.17 18.29
CA ILE A 152 -0.03 -8.25 18.16
C ILE A 152 0.62 -6.92 18.56
N ALA A 153 0.01 -5.78 18.23
CA ALA A 153 0.58 -4.46 18.47
C ALA A 153 0.30 -3.94 19.90
N ASP A 154 1.28 -3.28 20.49
CA ASP A 154 1.05 -2.43 21.69
C ASP A 154 0.53 -1.05 21.26
N ILE A 155 1.12 -0.53 20.17
CA ILE A 155 0.87 0.80 19.64
C ILE A 155 0.59 0.69 18.14
N ILE A 156 -0.43 1.37 17.64
CA ILE A 156 -0.70 1.48 16.20
C ILE A 156 -0.68 2.97 15.82
N ALA A 157 0.20 3.33 14.88
CA ALA A 157 0.32 4.68 14.36
C ALA A 157 -0.62 4.89 13.16
N VAL A 158 -1.66 5.69 13.37
CA VAL A 158 -2.75 5.95 12.43
C VAL A 158 -2.45 7.24 11.68
N GLY A 159 -1.72 7.13 10.58
CA GLY A 159 -1.47 8.24 9.67
C GLY A 159 -0.05 8.32 9.13
N GLU A 160 0.34 9.55 8.78
CA GLU A 160 1.65 9.86 8.19
C GLU A 160 2.64 10.24 9.30
N ALA A 161 3.82 9.63 9.24
CA ALA A 161 4.82 9.75 10.30
C ALA A 161 5.27 11.20 10.53
N GLU A 162 5.37 11.98 9.47
CA GLU A 162 5.80 13.38 9.50
C GLU A 162 4.97 14.24 10.45
N ALA A 163 3.68 13.93 10.62
CA ALA A 163 2.77 14.69 11.46
C ALA A 163 2.76 14.27 12.94
N MET A 164 3.08 13.01 13.24
CA MET A 164 2.84 12.42 14.56
C MET A 164 4.06 11.80 15.24
N LEU A 165 5.07 11.37 14.47
CA LEU A 165 6.21 10.59 14.97
C LEU A 165 7.00 11.34 16.05
N GLY A 166 7.21 12.65 15.87
CA GLY A 166 7.96 13.46 16.83
C GLY A 166 7.30 13.52 18.21
N GLN A 167 5.98 13.71 18.27
CA GLN A 167 5.24 13.78 19.54
C GLN A 167 5.24 12.42 20.26
N MET A 168 5.05 11.34 19.50
CA MET A 168 5.08 9.98 20.01
C MET A 168 6.48 9.62 20.56
N LEU A 169 7.55 9.91 19.82
CA LEU A 169 8.91 9.65 20.28
C LEU A 169 9.29 10.49 21.50
N ASN A 170 8.83 11.74 21.61
CA ASN A 170 9.07 12.55 22.80
C ASN A 170 8.51 11.86 24.06
N LYS A 171 7.30 11.29 23.98
CA LYS A 171 6.70 10.54 25.07
C LYS A 171 7.47 9.26 25.40
N LEU A 172 7.80 8.47 24.38
CA LEU A 172 8.58 7.24 24.53
C LEU A 172 9.98 7.48 25.14
N CYS A 173 10.68 8.53 24.72
CA CYS A 173 12.02 8.87 25.23
C CYS A 173 11.98 9.45 26.64
N SER A 174 10.89 10.11 27.03
CA SER A 174 10.74 10.73 28.35
C SER A 174 10.16 9.80 29.42
N ALA A 175 9.78 8.58 29.05
CA ALA A 175 9.07 7.67 29.93
C ALA A 175 9.93 7.28 31.15
N ALA A 176 9.51 7.73 32.33
CA ALA A 176 10.03 7.29 33.62
C ALA A 176 9.04 6.37 34.37
N SER A 177 7.87 6.15 33.76
CA SER A 177 6.72 5.41 34.27
C SER A 177 6.66 3.98 33.73
N GLY A 178 5.84 3.13 34.35
CA GLY A 178 5.60 1.76 33.88
C GLY A 178 4.88 1.72 32.53
N ARG A 179 4.94 0.56 31.85
CA ARG A 179 4.36 0.36 30.49
C ARG A 179 2.90 0.79 30.39
N ASP A 180 2.10 0.48 31.40
CA ASP A 180 0.66 0.76 31.41
C ASP A 180 0.35 2.27 31.42
N GLU A 181 1.05 3.02 32.28
CA GLU A 181 0.93 4.48 32.37
C GLU A 181 1.43 5.14 31.08
N LEU A 182 2.53 4.66 30.52
CA LEU A 182 3.04 5.12 29.22
C LEU A 182 2.02 4.89 28.09
N LEU A 183 1.36 3.73 28.05
CA LEU A 183 0.33 3.44 27.05
C LEU A 183 -0.89 4.36 27.21
N HIS A 184 -1.31 4.67 28.44
CA HIS A 184 -2.36 5.66 28.70
C HIS A 184 -1.96 7.07 28.23
N GLU A 185 -0.73 7.50 28.49
CA GLU A 185 -0.24 8.79 28.01
C GLU A 185 -0.19 8.84 26.48
N LEU A 186 0.26 7.76 25.85
CA LEU A 186 0.35 7.64 24.40
C LEU A 186 -1.03 7.63 23.74
N ALA A 187 -2.06 7.06 24.38
CA ALA A 187 -3.43 7.11 23.87
C ALA A 187 -3.99 8.55 23.77
N GLY A 188 -3.40 9.51 24.50
CA GLY A 188 -3.70 10.93 24.37
C GLY A 188 -3.03 11.62 23.17
N VAL A 189 -2.08 10.96 22.50
CA VAL A 189 -1.38 11.52 21.33
C VAL A 189 -2.26 11.33 20.09
N PRO A 190 -2.57 12.40 19.32
CA PRO A 190 -3.36 12.28 18.10
C PRO A 190 -2.77 11.26 17.11
N GLY A 191 -3.63 10.40 16.56
CA GLY A 191 -3.23 9.32 15.66
C GLY A 191 -2.67 8.07 16.33
N VAL A 192 -2.53 8.04 17.65
CA VAL A 192 -2.07 6.84 18.35
C VAL A 192 -3.26 6.00 18.78
N TYR A 193 -3.32 4.78 18.26
CA TYR A 193 -4.29 3.78 18.63
C TYR A 193 -3.63 2.73 19.54
N ILE A 194 -4.15 2.56 20.75
CA ILE A 194 -3.68 1.57 21.73
C ILE A 194 -4.72 0.44 21.85
N PRO A 195 -4.54 -0.72 21.20
CA PRO A 195 -5.60 -1.71 21.04
C PRO A 195 -6.24 -2.23 22.32
N ARG A 196 -5.46 -2.37 23.39
CA ARG A 196 -5.92 -2.92 24.67
C ARG A 196 -7.01 -2.09 25.36
N PHE A 197 -7.15 -0.81 25.02
CA PHE A 197 -8.20 0.06 25.58
C PHE A 197 -9.53 0.00 24.82
N TYR A 198 -9.62 -0.88 23.82
CA TYR A 198 -10.75 -0.98 22.91
C TYR A 198 -11.19 -2.45 22.84
N GLN A 199 -12.28 -2.81 23.53
CA GLN A 199 -12.77 -4.17 23.60
C GLN A 199 -13.85 -4.43 22.54
N PRO A 200 -13.59 -5.23 21.48
CA PRO A 200 -14.60 -5.52 20.46
C PRO A 200 -15.72 -6.39 21.02
N ARG A 201 -16.94 -6.18 20.52
CA ARG A 201 -18.12 -6.98 20.84
C ARG A 201 -18.64 -7.70 19.61
N TYR A 202 -19.12 -8.92 19.81
CA TYR A 202 -19.65 -9.76 18.74
C TYR A 202 -20.99 -10.36 19.16
N ALA A 203 -21.86 -10.61 18.20
CA ALA A 203 -23.05 -11.42 18.39
C ALA A 203 -22.70 -12.91 18.34
N ASP A 204 -23.63 -13.77 18.79
CA ASP A 204 -23.46 -15.23 18.80
C ASP A 204 -23.21 -15.82 17.40
N ASN A 205 -23.73 -15.17 16.36
CA ASN A 205 -23.51 -15.56 14.97
C ASN A 205 -22.15 -15.09 14.40
N GLY A 206 -21.34 -14.41 15.21
CA GLY A 206 -20.03 -13.90 14.85
C GLY A 206 -20.01 -12.49 14.25
N ASP A 207 -21.16 -11.84 14.08
CA ASP A 207 -21.23 -10.47 13.57
C ASP A 207 -20.60 -9.48 14.54
N TYR A 208 -19.88 -8.49 14.00
CA TYR A 208 -19.32 -7.40 14.81
C TYR A 208 -20.43 -6.44 15.25
N LEU A 209 -20.42 -6.06 16.54
CA LEU A 209 -21.42 -5.18 17.16
C LEU A 209 -20.86 -3.81 17.57
N GLY A 210 -19.58 -3.54 17.27
CA GLY A 210 -18.87 -2.34 17.72
C GLY A 210 -17.89 -2.63 18.85
N VAL A 211 -17.40 -1.57 19.48
CA VAL A 211 -16.32 -1.60 20.46
C VAL A 211 -16.75 -0.92 21.77
N MET A 212 -16.27 -1.42 22.90
CA MET A 212 -16.31 -0.71 24.18
C MET A 212 -14.96 -0.06 24.42
N VAL A 213 -14.95 1.24 24.64
CA VAL A 213 -13.72 2.03 24.83
C VAL A 213 -13.56 2.29 26.33
N GLU A 214 -12.34 2.19 26.82
CA GLU A 214 -12.02 2.52 28.20
C GLU A 214 -12.30 4.00 28.50
N PRO A 215 -12.82 4.36 29.70
CA PRO A 215 -13.07 5.76 30.06
C PRO A 215 -11.83 6.64 29.94
N GLY A 216 -11.98 7.80 29.31
CA GLY A 216 -10.88 8.76 29.10
C GLY A 216 -10.07 8.53 27.83
N ILE A 217 -10.30 7.42 27.12
CA ILE A 217 -9.68 7.13 25.83
C ILE A 217 -10.60 7.61 24.68
N PRO A 218 -10.07 8.19 23.59
CA PRO A 218 -10.89 8.66 22.47
C PRO A 218 -11.73 7.53 21.85
N GLU A 219 -13.02 7.76 21.60
CA GLU A 219 -13.89 6.73 20.99
C GLU A 219 -13.40 6.29 19.60
N ARG A 220 -12.81 7.21 18.85
CA ARG A 220 -12.20 6.98 17.53
C ARG A 220 -10.86 7.68 17.46
N VAL A 221 -9.91 7.06 16.76
CA VAL A 221 -8.56 7.59 16.57
C VAL A 221 -8.51 8.31 15.23
N ARG A 222 -8.34 9.64 15.29
CA ARG A 222 -8.27 10.47 14.09
C ARG A 222 -6.92 10.31 13.39
N ARG A 223 -6.96 9.97 12.11
CA ARG A 223 -5.76 9.87 11.26
C ARG A 223 -5.02 11.20 11.22
N GLN A 224 -3.70 11.16 11.42
CA GLN A 224 -2.83 12.32 11.27
C GLN A 224 -2.17 12.35 9.88
N TYR A 225 -1.95 13.54 9.33
CA TYR A 225 -1.23 13.72 8.08
C TYR A 225 -0.57 15.09 8.01
N ALA A 226 0.51 15.22 7.23
CA ALA A 226 1.20 16.50 7.10
C ALA A 226 0.34 17.47 6.24
N PRO A 227 0.01 18.68 6.71
CA PRO A 227 -0.83 19.59 5.92
C PRO A 227 -0.17 20.03 4.61
N SER A 228 1.18 20.02 4.56
CA SER A 228 1.98 20.32 3.37
C SER A 228 3.11 19.31 3.23
N LEU A 229 3.43 18.95 1.99
CA LEU A 229 4.54 18.06 1.67
C LEU A 229 5.89 18.80 1.53
N ALA A 230 5.88 20.14 1.45
CA ALA A 230 7.09 20.95 1.26
C ALA A 230 8.10 20.85 2.42
N VAL A 231 7.67 20.43 3.60
CA VAL A 231 8.52 20.22 4.79
C VAL A 231 8.83 18.74 5.05
N ALA A 232 8.40 17.87 4.14
CA ALA A 232 8.39 16.43 4.29
C ALA A 232 8.90 15.75 3.00
N PRO A 233 10.18 15.95 2.62
CA PRO A 233 10.73 15.29 1.45
C PRO A 233 10.61 13.78 1.59
N SER A 234 10.18 13.12 0.52
CA SER A 234 9.92 11.68 0.50
C SER A 234 10.57 11.13 -0.76
N ARG A 235 11.81 10.65 -0.59
CA ARG A 235 12.67 10.17 -1.67
C ARG A 235 13.55 9.02 -1.19
N SER A 236 14.28 8.40 -2.11
CA SER A 236 15.37 7.50 -1.77
C SER A 236 16.43 8.27 -0.98
N PHE A 237 16.42 8.12 0.35
CA PHE A 237 17.43 8.62 1.27
C PHE A 237 18.63 7.67 1.35
N ILE A 238 18.36 6.38 1.26
CA ILE A 238 19.36 5.33 1.12
C ILE A 238 19.23 4.76 -0.29
N GLN A 239 20.35 4.73 -1.01
CA GLN A 239 20.44 4.20 -2.37
C GLN A 239 21.31 2.95 -2.38
N THR A 240 20.83 1.91 -3.03
CA THR A 240 21.50 0.60 -3.11
C THR A 240 21.15 -0.09 -4.43
N PRO A 241 22.10 -0.76 -5.08
CA PRO A 241 21.80 -1.56 -6.28
C PRO A 241 20.90 -2.77 -5.99
N GLU A 242 20.81 -3.21 -4.72
CA GLU A 242 19.97 -4.34 -4.30
C GLU A 242 18.50 -3.97 -4.04
N SER A 243 18.10 -2.71 -4.27
CA SER A 243 16.68 -2.31 -4.25
C SER A 243 15.97 -2.76 -5.52
N GLU A 244 14.65 -2.97 -5.44
CA GLU A 244 13.80 -3.37 -6.59
C GLU A 244 13.94 -2.39 -7.78
N PHE A 245 14.19 -1.12 -7.47
CA PHE A 245 14.44 -0.06 -8.44
C PHE A 245 15.85 0.52 -8.27
N GLY A 246 16.84 -0.35 -8.02
CA GLY A 246 18.19 0.03 -7.63
C GLY A 246 18.96 0.87 -8.66
N ASP A 247 18.51 0.94 -9.91
CA ASP A 247 19.04 1.80 -10.97
C ASP A 247 18.47 3.22 -10.96
N MET A 248 17.55 3.55 -10.04
CA MET A 248 16.85 4.83 -9.97
C MET A 248 16.86 5.43 -8.57
N SER A 249 16.86 6.77 -8.49
CA SER A 249 16.48 7.48 -7.28
C SER A 249 14.97 7.77 -7.31
N LEU A 250 14.22 7.27 -6.35
CA LEU A 250 12.76 7.45 -6.30
C LEU A 250 12.40 8.76 -5.60
N ILE A 251 11.37 9.45 -6.09
CA ILE A 251 10.84 10.70 -5.53
C ILE A 251 9.31 10.64 -5.51
N GLU A 252 8.69 10.85 -4.34
CA GLU A 252 7.25 11.05 -4.22
C GLU A 252 6.89 12.44 -4.75
N VAL A 253 6.03 12.50 -5.77
CA VAL A 253 5.60 13.81 -6.34
C VAL A 253 4.29 14.31 -5.73
N SER A 254 3.44 13.39 -5.29
CA SER A 254 2.16 13.71 -4.65
C SER A 254 1.65 12.57 -3.81
N ARG A 255 0.85 12.91 -2.79
CA ARG A 255 0.24 11.97 -1.84
C ARG A 255 -1.27 12.06 -1.90
N GLY A 256 -1.92 10.90 -2.02
CA GLY A 256 -3.36 10.79 -2.26
C GLY A 256 -3.76 10.97 -3.71
N CYS A 257 -5.05 10.82 -4.01
CA CYS A 257 -5.58 10.87 -5.37
C CYS A 257 -6.93 11.58 -5.41
N SER A 258 -7.08 12.55 -6.30
CA SER A 258 -8.29 13.39 -6.45
C SER A 258 -9.44 12.68 -7.17
N ARG A 259 -9.19 11.53 -7.79
CA ARG A 259 -10.12 10.92 -8.78
C ARG A 259 -11.30 10.16 -8.15
N GLY A 260 -11.14 9.66 -6.92
CA GLY A 260 -12.24 9.04 -6.17
C GLY A 260 -12.77 7.71 -6.76
N CYS A 261 -11.91 6.89 -7.38
CA CYS A 261 -12.29 5.54 -7.84
C CYS A 261 -12.82 4.71 -6.67
N ARG A 262 -14.06 4.21 -6.74
CA ARG A 262 -14.82 3.68 -5.58
C ARG A 262 -14.27 2.40 -4.96
N PHE A 263 -13.34 1.72 -5.61
CA PHE A 263 -12.66 0.52 -5.10
C PHE A 263 -11.28 0.82 -4.50
N CYS A 264 -10.71 2.00 -4.77
CA CYS A 264 -9.31 2.28 -4.51
C CYS A 264 -9.14 2.97 -3.15
N ALA A 265 -8.58 2.27 -2.16
CA ALA A 265 -8.32 2.83 -0.82
C ALA A 265 -7.53 4.14 -0.87
N ALA A 266 -6.54 4.24 -1.76
CA ALA A 266 -5.70 5.43 -1.88
C ALA A 266 -6.46 6.71 -2.28
N GLY A 267 -7.61 6.56 -2.95
CA GLY A 267 -8.51 7.67 -3.29
C GLY A 267 -9.34 8.18 -2.11
N TYR A 268 -9.23 7.56 -0.93
CA TYR A 268 -10.00 7.90 0.27
C TYR A 268 -9.09 8.10 1.48
N VAL A 269 -8.29 7.11 1.87
CA VAL A 269 -7.52 7.14 3.13
C VAL A 269 -6.35 8.15 3.15
N TYR A 270 -5.97 8.68 1.99
CA TYR A 270 -4.94 9.72 1.85
C TYR A 270 -5.50 11.11 1.55
N LEU A 271 -6.82 11.29 1.57
CA LEU A 271 -7.41 12.62 1.37
C LEU A 271 -6.96 13.59 2.48
N PRO A 272 -6.75 14.89 2.19
CA PRO A 272 -6.83 15.50 0.87
C PRO A 272 -5.59 15.18 0.01
N PRO A 273 -5.75 15.12 -1.34
CA PRO A 273 -4.61 15.00 -2.23
C PRO A 273 -3.71 16.23 -2.10
N ARG A 274 -2.39 16.01 -2.01
CA ARG A 274 -1.37 17.05 -1.84
C ARG A 274 -0.22 16.80 -2.81
N GLU A 275 0.33 17.87 -3.36
CA GLU A 275 1.46 17.86 -4.29
C GLU A 275 2.68 18.50 -3.63
N HIS A 276 3.88 18.05 -4.01
CA HIS A 276 5.10 18.79 -3.74
C HIS A 276 5.20 19.98 -4.71
N GLY A 277 5.77 21.10 -4.26
CA GLY A 277 6.04 22.23 -5.16
C GLY A 277 7.23 21.92 -6.08
N LEU A 278 7.26 22.52 -7.28
CA LEU A 278 8.34 22.31 -8.24
C LEU A 278 9.74 22.55 -7.67
N ASP A 279 9.97 23.62 -6.92
CA ASP A 279 11.29 23.94 -6.36
C ASP A 279 11.80 22.85 -5.39
N ASP A 280 10.91 22.32 -4.55
CA ASP A 280 11.22 21.22 -3.64
C ASP A 280 11.54 19.94 -4.43
N LEU A 281 10.75 19.65 -5.46
CA LEU A 281 10.99 18.50 -6.32
C LEU A 281 12.31 18.59 -7.08
N LEU A 282 12.68 19.77 -7.60
CA LEU A 282 13.96 19.96 -8.29
C LEU A 282 15.14 19.80 -7.32
N ALA A 283 15.02 20.26 -6.08
CA ALA A 283 16.04 20.00 -5.05
C ALA A 283 16.18 18.50 -4.72
N GLN A 284 15.07 17.77 -4.69
CA GLN A 284 15.09 16.32 -4.53
C GLN A 284 15.68 15.60 -5.75
N VAL A 285 15.41 16.09 -6.97
CA VAL A 285 16.01 15.62 -8.23
C VAL A 285 17.52 15.83 -8.21
N ASP A 286 18.00 17.00 -7.81
CA ASP A 286 19.43 17.30 -7.68
C ASP A 286 20.13 16.31 -6.73
N ALA A 287 19.51 16.03 -5.58
CA ALA A 287 20.02 15.06 -4.62
C ALA A 287 20.02 13.62 -5.16
N GLY A 288 19.02 13.24 -5.96
CA GLY A 288 18.96 11.92 -6.60
C GLY A 288 19.99 11.77 -7.72
N LEU A 289 20.08 12.77 -8.61
CA LEU A 289 20.95 12.77 -9.77
C LEU A 289 22.45 12.83 -9.42
N ALA A 290 22.77 13.28 -8.21
CA ALA A 290 24.13 13.21 -7.67
C ALA A 290 24.63 11.75 -7.48
N VAL A 291 23.71 10.77 -7.42
CA VAL A 291 24.02 9.35 -7.14
C VAL A 291 23.61 8.43 -8.30
N ARG A 292 22.51 8.74 -9.01
CA ARG A 292 21.99 7.95 -10.14
C ARG A 292 21.79 8.83 -11.36
N ASP A 293 21.81 8.26 -12.56
CA ASP A 293 21.49 9.00 -13.78
C ASP A 293 19.98 9.03 -14.10
N ARG A 294 19.16 8.35 -13.28
CA ARG A 294 17.73 8.17 -13.50
C ARG A 294 16.91 8.41 -12.23
N VAL A 295 15.80 9.13 -12.37
CA VAL A 295 14.82 9.41 -11.32
C VAL A 295 13.52 8.67 -11.59
N GLY A 296 12.96 7.99 -10.58
CA GLY A 296 11.63 7.40 -10.63
C GLY A 296 10.61 8.29 -9.92
N LEU A 297 9.63 8.83 -10.64
CA LEU A 297 8.55 9.62 -10.06
C LEU A 297 7.43 8.72 -9.56
N VAL A 298 7.07 8.85 -8.28
CA VAL A 298 6.13 7.97 -7.57
C VAL A 298 4.94 8.78 -7.07
N ALA A 299 3.73 8.38 -7.45
CA ALA A 299 2.47 8.84 -6.87
C ALA A 299 1.31 7.91 -7.26
N ALA A 300 0.16 8.06 -6.59
CA ALA A 300 -1.07 7.39 -6.99
C ALA A 300 -1.56 7.81 -8.38
N ALA A 301 -1.30 9.07 -8.76
CA ALA A 301 -1.59 9.60 -10.09
C ALA A 301 -0.53 10.67 -10.47
N VAL A 302 0.64 10.22 -10.93
CA VAL A 302 1.76 11.12 -11.32
C VAL A 302 1.34 12.12 -12.39
N ALA A 303 0.56 11.65 -13.38
CA ALA A 303 0.09 12.46 -14.50
C ALA A 303 -0.91 13.57 -14.10
N ASP A 304 -1.43 13.55 -12.87
CA ASP A 304 -2.35 14.59 -12.37
C ASP A 304 -1.60 15.76 -11.71
N HIS A 305 -0.27 15.66 -11.53
CA HIS A 305 0.52 16.70 -10.88
C HIS A 305 0.53 18.00 -11.70
N SER A 306 0.16 19.11 -11.07
CA SER A 306 -0.05 20.40 -11.74
C SER A 306 1.18 20.92 -12.48
N GLU A 307 2.38 20.68 -11.94
CA GLU A 307 3.66 21.12 -12.53
C GLU A 307 4.46 19.99 -13.21
N LEU A 308 3.83 18.87 -13.61
CA LEU A 308 4.55 17.71 -14.15
C LEU A 308 5.43 18.06 -15.36
N ALA A 309 4.91 18.82 -16.33
CA ALA A 309 5.66 19.18 -17.52
C ALA A 309 6.92 20.01 -17.19
N ALA A 310 6.82 20.93 -16.22
CA ALA A 310 7.94 21.73 -15.75
C ALA A 310 8.98 20.88 -15.00
N LEU A 311 8.52 19.93 -14.17
CA LEU A 311 9.39 18.96 -13.50
C LEU A 311 10.15 18.09 -14.51
N GLN A 312 9.45 17.56 -15.51
CA GLN A 312 10.06 16.75 -16.57
C GLN A 312 11.15 17.55 -17.30
N GLN A 313 10.85 18.79 -17.69
CA GLN A 313 11.84 19.65 -18.31
C GLN A 313 13.04 19.92 -17.38
N GLY A 314 12.78 20.22 -16.11
CA GLY A 314 13.84 20.46 -15.13
C GLY A 314 14.75 19.25 -14.86
N ILE A 315 14.24 18.02 -15.03
CA ILE A 315 15.06 16.78 -15.00
C ILE A 315 15.92 16.69 -16.27
N LEU A 316 15.36 16.96 -17.45
CA LEU A 316 16.09 16.92 -18.73
C LEU A 316 17.19 17.98 -18.81
N ASP A 317 16.93 19.18 -18.29
CA ASP A 317 17.91 20.27 -18.21
C ASP A 317 19.13 19.93 -17.32
N ARG A 318 19.00 18.89 -16.49
CA ARG A 318 20.07 18.33 -15.64
C ARG A 318 20.71 17.07 -16.24
N ASP A 319 20.47 16.80 -17.53
CA ASP A 319 20.89 15.59 -18.24
C ASP A 319 20.37 14.29 -17.58
N GLY A 320 19.31 14.37 -16.77
CA GLY A 320 18.72 13.25 -16.05
C GLY A 320 17.73 12.44 -16.89
N LYS A 321 17.64 11.14 -16.61
CA LYS A 321 16.58 10.26 -17.15
C LYS A 321 15.41 10.19 -16.17
N MET A 322 14.22 9.90 -16.68
CA MET A 322 13.02 9.73 -15.84
C MET A 322 12.27 8.43 -16.13
N SER A 323 11.61 7.91 -15.11
CA SER A 323 10.64 6.83 -15.16
C SER A 323 9.41 7.22 -14.36
N LEU A 324 8.22 6.81 -14.82
CA LEU A 324 6.94 7.15 -14.18
C LEU A 324 6.30 5.87 -13.63
N SER A 325 5.93 5.85 -12.36
CA SER A 325 5.32 4.66 -11.72
C SER A 325 3.91 4.35 -12.25
N SER A 326 3.21 5.35 -12.79
CA SER A 326 1.83 5.23 -13.27
C SER A 326 1.52 6.32 -14.29
N LEU A 327 1.05 5.91 -15.48
CA LEU A 327 0.50 6.80 -16.50
C LEU A 327 -1.01 6.63 -16.56
N ARG A 328 -1.75 7.70 -16.31
CA ARG A 328 -3.20 7.72 -16.53
C ARG A 328 -3.48 8.02 -17.99
N LEU A 329 -4.46 7.30 -18.52
CA LEU A 329 -4.94 7.41 -19.90
C LEU A 329 -5.37 8.82 -20.32
N ASP A 330 -6.07 9.51 -19.43
CA ASP A 330 -6.71 10.79 -19.71
C ASP A 330 -5.73 11.97 -19.68
N ALA A 331 -4.51 11.76 -19.18
CA ALA A 331 -3.44 12.74 -19.21
C ALA A 331 -2.46 12.52 -20.39
N LEU A 332 -2.57 11.38 -21.10
CA LEU A 332 -1.59 11.00 -22.12
C LEU A 332 -1.61 11.94 -23.34
N THR A 333 -0.49 12.60 -23.61
CA THR A 333 -0.29 13.45 -24.80
C THR A 333 0.76 12.89 -25.76
N ALA A 334 0.82 13.41 -27.00
CA ALA A 334 1.86 13.01 -27.96
C ALA A 334 3.29 13.30 -27.44
N ASP A 335 3.48 14.46 -26.81
CA ASP A 335 4.76 14.85 -26.18
C ASP A 335 5.18 13.86 -25.07
N GLU A 336 4.23 13.43 -24.24
CA GLU A 336 4.50 12.41 -23.23
C GLU A 336 4.90 11.07 -23.83
N VAL A 337 4.28 10.67 -24.95
CA VAL A 337 4.67 9.44 -25.65
C VAL A 337 6.08 9.54 -26.23
N GLU A 338 6.48 10.69 -26.77
CA GLU A 338 7.85 10.93 -27.22
C GLU A 338 8.85 10.81 -26.07
N LYS A 339 8.54 11.36 -24.89
CA LYS A 339 9.35 11.22 -23.68
C LYS A 339 9.49 9.76 -23.23
N LEU A 340 8.40 8.98 -23.26
CA LEU A 340 8.45 7.55 -22.93
C LEU A 340 9.36 6.76 -23.86
N LYS A 341 9.33 7.11 -25.15
CA LYS A 341 10.21 6.51 -26.16
C LYS A 341 11.67 6.89 -25.94
N ALA A 342 11.96 8.16 -25.65
CA ALA A 342 13.31 8.62 -25.32
C ALA A 342 13.88 7.90 -24.09
N ALA A 343 13.02 7.50 -23.16
CA ALA A 343 13.38 6.69 -21.99
C ALA A 343 13.45 5.16 -22.24
N ASP A 344 13.39 4.68 -23.49
CA ASP A 344 13.40 3.25 -23.90
C ASP A 344 12.31 2.39 -23.24
N HIS A 345 11.12 2.95 -22.98
CA HIS A 345 10.00 2.17 -22.47
C HIS A 345 9.47 1.21 -23.53
N LYS A 346 9.69 -0.09 -23.33
CA LYS A 346 9.21 -1.14 -24.25
C LYS A 346 7.78 -1.57 -23.96
N THR A 347 7.32 -1.37 -22.73
CA THR A 347 6.00 -1.78 -22.26
C THR A 347 5.34 -0.63 -21.53
N VAL A 348 4.13 -0.27 -21.93
CA VAL A 348 3.30 0.71 -21.22
C VAL A 348 2.08 0.01 -20.65
N ALA A 349 1.70 0.42 -19.45
CA ALA A 349 0.54 -0.09 -18.73
C ALA A 349 -0.59 0.94 -18.77
N ILE A 350 -1.79 0.48 -19.07
CA ILE A 350 -3.02 1.25 -19.09
C ILE A 350 -4.06 0.53 -18.22
N ALA A 351 -4.87 1.26 -17.46
CA ALA A 351 -5.88 0.69 -16.58
C ALA A 351 -7.29 1.16 -16.96
N PRO A 352 -7.99 0.47 -17.88
CA PRO A 352 -9.41 0.70 -18.14
C PRO A 352 -10.28 0.27 -16.94
N GLU A 353 -9.81 -0.71 -16.16
CA GLU A 353 -10.42 -1.35 -15.00
C GLU A 353 -11.73 -2.10 -15.26
N ALA A 354 -12.55 -1.65 -16.21
CA ALA A 354 -13.77 -2.32 -16.62
C ALA A 354 -14.00 -2.25 -18.14
N GLY A 355 -14.61 -3.31 -18.67
CA GLY A 355 -14.90 -3.45 -20.11
C GLY A 355 -16.00 -2.51 -20.59
N SER A 356 -17.13 -2.45 -19.88
CA SER A 356 -18.28 -1.62 -20.24
C SER A 356 -18.17 -0.18 -19.69
N GLN A 357 -18.83 0.77 -20.36
CA GLN A 357 -18.96 2.13 -19.83
C GLN A 357 -19.73 2.15 -18.51
N ARG A 358 -20.80 1.34 -18.41
CA ARG A 358 -21.60 1.20 -17.18
C ARG A 358 -20.74 0.85 -15.98
N LEU A 359 -19.85 -0.14 -16.09
CA LEU A 359 -18.99 -0.52 -14.96
C LEU A 359 -17.86 0.48 -14.71
N ARG A 360 -17.35 1.17 -15.75
CA ARG A 360 -16.42 2.29 -15.54
C ARG A 360 -17.08 3.44 -14.77
N ASP A 361 -18.35 3.71 -15.02
CA ASP A 361 -19.14 4.71 -14.29
C ASP A 361 -19.50 4.22 -12.87
N PHE A 362 -19.82 2.93 -12.71
CA PHE A 362 -20.02 2.27 -11.41
C PHE A 362 -18.80 2.45 -10.50
N ILE A 363 -17.59 2.18 -10.99
CA ILE A 363 -16.36 2.35 -10.19
C ILE A 363 -15.86 3.80 -10.13
N ASN A 364 -16.55 4.74 -10.78
CA ASN A 364 -16.17 6.13 -10.91
C ASN A 364 -14.78 6.35 -11.53
N LYS A 365 -14.45 5.61 -12.60
CA LYS A 365 -13.15 5.74 -13.28
C LYS A 365 -13.01 7.08 -14.02
N GLY A 366 -14.12 7.59 -14.56
CA GLY A 366 -14.19 8.87 -15.28
C GLY A 366 -13.52 8.85 -16.65
N ILE A 367 -13.51 7.71 -17.35
CA ILE A 367 -12.86 7.55 -18.66
C ILE A 367 -13.82 6.86 -19.63
N SER A 368 -13.95 7.40 -20.83
CA SER A 368 -14.77 6.85 -21.92
C SER A 368 -14.00 5.82 -22.76
N GLU A 369 -14.72 4.98 -23.50
CA GLU A 369 -14.09 4.08 -24.48
C GLU A 369 -13.27 4.86 -25.53
N GLU A 370 -13.80 5.99 -26.00
CA GLU A 370 -13.15 6.85 -26.99
C GLU A 370 -11.81 7.38 -26.49
N GLN A 371 -11.75 7.81 -25.23
CA GLN A 371 -10.51 8.26 -24.59
C GLN A 371 -9.49 7.14 -24.48
N ILE A 372 -9.92 5.91 -24.14
CA ILE A 372 -9.05 4.73 -24.09
C ILE A 372 -8.45 4.47 -25.48
N LEU A 373 -9.30 4.41 -26.52
CA LEU A 373 -8.85 4.13 -27.89
C LEU A 373 -7.95 5.26 -28.42
N HIS A 374 -8.22 6.51 -28.08
CA HIS A 374 -7.38 7.64 -28.45
C HIS A 374 -5.96 7.52 -27.87
N ALA A 375 -5.84 7.28 -26.55
CA ALA A 375 -4.56 7.08 -25.91
C ALA A 375 -3.79 5.86 -26.46
N VAL A 376 -4.51 4.79 -26.80
CA VAL A 376 -3.91 3.61 -27.47
C VAL A 376 -3.35 3.97 -28.84
N ASN A 377 -4.04 4.81 -29.63
CA ASN A 377 -3.49 5.30 -30.90
C ASN A 377 -2.22 6.11 -30.68
N LEU A 378 -2.20 7.04 -29.71
CA LEU A 378 -1.00 7.83 -29.40
C LEU A 378 0.21 6.93 -29.06
N LEU A 379 0.03 5.92 -28.22
CA LEU A 379 1.11 4.99 -27.87
C LEU A 379 1.58 4.15 -29.07
N ALA A 380 0.63 3.72 -29.90
CA ALA A 380 0.92 2.92 -31.09
C ALA A 380 1.73 3.74 -32.11
N ASP A 381 1.33 4.99 -32.36
CA ASP A 381 2.02 5.93 -33.24
C ASP A 381 3.41 6.31 -32.70
N GLY A 382 3.55 6.38 -31.37
CA GLY A 382 4.84 6.56 -30.69
C GLY A 382 5.81 5.39 -30.83
N GLY A 383 5.36 4.22 -31.28
CA GLY A 383 6.18 3.03 -31.47
C GLY A 383 6.41 2.22 -30.19
N ILE A 384 5.54 2.34 -29.19
CA ILE A 384 5.55 1.47 -28.01
C ILE A 384 5.28 0.02 -28.44
N LYS A 385 6.14 -0.91 -28.00
CA LYS A 385 6.07 -2.30 -28.47
C LYS A 385 4.97 -3.08 -27.77
N ASN A 386 4.92 -3.04 -26.45
CA ASN A 386 4.01 -3.87 -25.67
C ASN A 386 3.03 -3.02 -24.89
N LEU A 387 1.79 -3.50 -24.82
CA LEU A 387 0.74 -2.86 -24.03
C LEU A 387 0.21 -3.84 -22.98
N LYS A 388 0.12 -3.38 -21.74
CA LYS A 388 -0.53 -4.11 -20.64
C LYS A 388 -1.80 -3.39 -20.22
N LEU A 389 -2.93 -4.10 -20.18
CA LEU A 389 -4.23 -3.57 -19.75
C LEU A 389 -4.65 -4.19 -18.42
N TYR A 390 -5.13 -3.39 -17.47
CA TYR A 390 -5.65 -3.86 -16.19
C TYR A 390 -7.19 -3.85 -16.16
N PHE A 391 -7.77 -4.99 -15.77
CA PHE A 391 -9.21 -5.16 -15.62
C PHE A 391 -9.53 -5.82 -14.27
N ILE A 392 -10.64 -5.41 -13.70
CA ILE A 392 -11.25 -5.97 -12.50
C ILE A 392 -12.50 -6.73 -12.94
N VAL A 393 -12.69 -7.95 -12.40
CA VAL A 393 -13.91 -8.74 -12.59
C VAL A 393 -14.55 -9.10 -11.25
N GLY A 394 -15.84 -9.40 -11.27
CA GLY A 394 -16.62 -9.68 -10.06
C GLY A 394 -16.95 -8.43 -9.26
N LEU A 395 -17.03 -7.28 -9.95
CA LEU A 395 -17.57 -6.06 -9.36
C LEU A 395 -19.06 -6.26 -9.00
N PRO A 396 -19.59 -5.55 -7.99
CA PRO A 396 -21.00 -5.59 -7.69
C PRO A 396 -21.82 -5.14 -8.91
N SER A 397 -22.94 -5.81 -9.18
CA SER A 397 -23.80 -5.60 -10.36
C SER A 397 -23.13 -5.90 -11.73
N GLU A 398 -21.99 -6.60 -11.77
CA GLU A 398 -21.38 -7.06 -13.01
C GLU A 398 -22.22 -8.16 -13.67
N GLU A 399 -22.56 -7.94 -14.93
CA GLU A 399 -23.33 -8.86 -15.78
C GLU A 399 -22.43 -9.52 -16.83
N GLN A 400 -22.94 -10.53 -17.53
CA GLN A 400 -22.16 -11.26 -18.54
C GLN A 400 -21.76 -10.35 -19.71
N GLU A 401 -22.62 -9.40 -20.08
CA GLU A 401 -22.39 -8.38 -21.10
C GLU A 401 -21.20 -7.47 -20.75
N ASP A 402 -20.96 -7.20 -19.47
CA ASP A 402 -19.81 -6.42 -19.03
C ASP A 402 -18.50 -7.19 -19.18
N VAL A 403 -18.54 -8.50 -18.90
CA VAL A 403 -17.40 -9.41 -19.07
C VAL A 403 -17.07 -9.55 -20.56
N GLU A 404 -18.09 -9.62 -21.42
CA GLU A 404 -17.95 -9.61 -22.87
C GLU A 404 -17.35 -8.30 -23.40
N ALA A 405 -17.74 -7.17 -22.82
CA ALA A 405 -17.19 -5.87 -23.18
C ALA A 405 -15.67 -5.75 -22.95
N ILE A 406 -15.08 -6.53 -22.03
CA ILE A 406 -13.61 -6.61 -21.87
C ILE A 406 -12.98 -7.16 -23.16
N ILE A 407 -13.56 -8.23 -23.73
CA ILE A 407 -13.07 -8.87 -24.94
C ILE A 407 -13.25 -7.95 -26.15
N ASP A 408 -14.39 -7.27 -26.25
CA ASP A 408 -14.65 -6.35 -27.35
C ASP A 408 -13.72 -5.14 -27.31
N LEU A 409 -13.47 -4.55 -26.13
CA LEU A 409 -12.49 -3.49 -25.98
C LEU A 409 -11.08 -3.98 -26.33
N ALA A 410 -10.67 -5.15 -25.84
CA ALA A 410 -9.38 -5.74 -26.17
C ALA A 410 -9.21 -6.01 -27.68
N ARG A 411 -10.29 -6.39 -28.38
CA ARG A 411 -10.30 -6.56 -29.83
C ARG A 411 -10.05 -5.24 -30.55
N LYS A 412 -10.80 -4.18 -30.21
CA LYS A 412 -10.62 -2.82 -30.78
C LYS A 412 -9.19 -2.31 -30.56
N ILE A 413 -8.65 -2.48 -29.36
CA ILE A 413 -7.27 -2.11 -29.03
C ILE A 413 -6.26 -2.95 -29.85
N GLY A 414 -6.48 -4.27 -29.93
CA GLY A 414 -5.64 -5.17 -30.72
C GLY A 414 -5.66 -4.87 -32.22
N ASP A 415 -6.76 -4.32 -32.75
CA ASP A 415 -6.84 -3.89 -34.15
C ASP A 415 -5.92 -2.68 -34.42
N ILE A 416 -5.97 -1.68 -33.55
CA ILE A 416 -5.07 -0.51 -33.58
C ILE A 416 -3.61 -0.98 -33.47
N TRP A 417 -3.31 -1.81 -32.47
CA TRP A 417 -1.95 -2.27 -32.19
C TRP A 417 -1.34 -3.05 -33.36
N ARG A 418 -2.13 -3.92 -33.99
CA ARG A 418 -1.69 -4.69 -35.17
C ARG A 418 -1.53 -3.81 -36.40
N ALA A 419 -2.34 -2.78 -36.57
CA ALA A 419 -2.16 -1.83 -37.66
C ALA A 419 -0.81 -1.11 -37.54
N ALA A 420 -0.49 -0.57 -36.36
CA ALA A 420 0.80 0.06 -36.08
C ALA A 420 1.98 -0.92 -36.21
N GLY A 421 1.82 -2.15 -35.73
CA GLY A 421 2.84 -3.20 -35.84
C GLY A 421 3.14 -3.60 -37.29
N ARG A 422 2.12 -3.63 -38.16
CA ARG A 422 2.32 -3.86 -39.61
C ARG A 422 3.09 -2.73 -40.27
N SER A 423 2.77 -1.48 -39.92
CA SER A 423 3.45 -0.29 -40.48
C SER A 423 4.91 -0.19 -40.04
N SER A 424 5.23 -0.60 -38.80
CA SER A 424 6.59 -0.53 -38.24
C SER A 424 7.44 -1.80 -38.48
N GLY A 425 6.84 -2.89 -38.97
CA GLY A 425 7.51 -4.18 -39.17
C GLY A 425 7.78 -4.96 -37.88
N VAL A 426 7.33 -4.47 -36.71
CA VAL A 426 7.51 -5.12 -35.40
C VAL A 426 6.15 -5.36 -34.78
N MET A 427 5.82 -6.63 -34.54
CA MET A 427 4.54 -7.00 -33.93
C MET A 427 4.63 -6.95 -32.41
N GLY A 428 3.86 -6.05 -31.80
CA GLY A 428 3.74 -5.91 -30.35
C GLY A 428 2.90 -6.98 -29.67
N GLN A 429 3.07 -7.14 -28.35
CA GLN A 429 2.23 -8.01 -27.53
C GLN A 429 1.23 -7.20 -26.69
N LEU A 430 -0.04 -7.63 -26.70
CA LEU A 430 -1.06 -7.16 -25.78
C LEU A 430 -1.18 -8.12 -24.59
N THR A 431 -1.08 -7.62 -23.36
CA THR A 431 -1.25 -8.41 -22.13
C THR A 431 -2.46 -7.90 -21.35
N LEU A 432 -3.46 -8.73 -21.13
CA LEU A 432 -4.60 -8.44 -20.26
C LEU A 432 -4.33 -8.99 -18.86
N SER A 433 -4.21 -8.11 -17.87
CA SER A 433 -4.13 -8.44 -16.45
C SER A 433 -5.53 -8.36 -15.85
N ILE A 434 -6.17 -9.52 -15.65
CA ILE A 434 -7.55 -9.61 -15.19
C ILE A 434 -7.56 -10.19 -13.78
N ASN A 435 -7.88 -9.36 -12.79
CA ASN A 435 -7.87 -9.72 -11.37
C ASN A 435 -9.27 -9.56 -10.76
N PRO A 436 -9.62 -10.31 -9.72
CA PRO A 436 -10.95 -10.20 -9.13
C PRO A 436 -11.03 -8.97 -8.23
N PHE A 437 -12.22 -8.43 -8.06
CA PHE A 437 -12.47 -7.35 -7.09
C PHE A 437 -12.21 -7.83 -5.66
N VAL A 438 -11.35 -7.12 -4.94
CA VAL A 438 -11.10 -7.32 -3.50
C VAL A 438 -11.62 -6.10 -2.75
N PRO A 439 -12.66 -6.22 -1.90
CA PRO A 439 -13.20 -5.08 -1.19
C PRO A 439 -12.19 -4.52 -0.18
N LYS A 440 -12.11 -3.19 -0.12
CA LYS A 440 -11.21 -2.46 0.75
C LYS A 440 -11.99 -1.64 1.79
N PRO A 441 -11.58 -1.67 3.07
CA PRO A 441 -12.04 -0.74 4.09
C PRO A 441 -11.96 0.71 3.62
N PHE A 442 -12.86 1.56 4.13
CA PHE A 442 -12.88 2.99 3.83
C PHE A 442 -13.00 3.34 2.34
N THR A 443 -13.62 2.45 1.55
CA THR A 443 -14.03 2.73 0.18
C THR A 443 -15.55 2.63 0.05
N PRO A 444 -16.19 3.30 -0.92
CA PRO A 444 -17.63 3.14 -1.14
C PRO A 444 -18.03 1.69 -1.41
N LEU A 445 -17.14 0.82 -1.89
CA LEU A 445 -17.44 -0.59 -2.10
C LEU A 445 -17.21 -1.48 -0.86
N GLN A 446 -16.92 -0.93 0.32
CA GLN A 446 -16.67 -1.72 1.55
C GLN A 446 -17.84 -2.60 1.99
N TRP A 447 -19.08 -2.23 1.63
CA TRP A 447 -20.30 -3.01 1.92
C TRP A 447 -20.47 -4.23 1.04
N ALA A 448 -19.80 -4.28 -0.11
CA ALA A 448 -19.89 -5.42 -1.00
C ALA A 448 -18.88 -6.50 -0.62
N GLY A 449 -19.30 -7.76 -0.73
CA GLY A 449 -18.39 -8.90 -0.67
C GLY A 449 -17.64 -9.13 -1.97
N MET A 450 -16.53 -9.86 -1.89
CA MET A 450 -15.90 -10.46 -3.07
C MET A 450 -16.88 -11.47 -3.69
N GLU A 451 -16.96 -11.53 -5.02
CA GLU A 451 -17.82 -12.50 -5.69
C GLU A 451 -17.39 -13.95 -5.37
N ALA A 452 -18.38 -14.86 -5.30
CA ALA A 452 -18.14 -16.26 -4.99
C ALA A 452 -17.13 -16.92 -5.97
N GLU A 453 -16.22 -17.72 -5.41
CA GLU A 453 -15.10 -18.38 -6.12
C GLU A 453 -15.54 -19.15 -7.38
N LYS A 454 -16.66 -19.87 -7.29
CA LYS A 454 -17.22 -20.63 -8.42
C LYS A 454 -17.64 -19.74 -9.59
N SER A 455 -18.15 -18.54 -9.32
CA SER A 455 -18.54 -17.58 -10.36
C SER A 455 -17.30 -16.98 -11.02
N LEU A 456 -16.34 -16.50 -10.22
CA LEU A 456 -15.06 -15.98 -10.71
C LEU A 456 -14.30 -17.02 -11.56
N GLN A 457 -14.29 -18.29 -11.16
CA GLN A 457 -13.66 -19.35 -11.94
C GLN A 457 -14.36 -19.62 -13.29
N LYS A 458 -15.67 -19.38 -13.40
CA LYS A 458 -16.38 -19.42 -14.69
C LYS A 458 -15.96 -18.25 -15.57
N LYS A 459 -15.93 -17.03 -15.02
CA LYS A 459 -15.49 -15.81 -15.73
C LYS A 459 -14.06 -15.94 -16.24
N TYR A 460 -13.13 -16.44 -15.41
CA TYR A 460 -11.74 -16.71 -15.83
C TYR A 460 -11.65 -17.70 -16.97
N ARG A 461 -12.38 -18.82 -16.91
CA ARG A 461 -12.38 -19.81 -17.99
C ARG A 461 -12.93 -19.23 -19.29
N TYR A 462 -14.01 -18.45 -19.20
CA TYR A 462 -14.60 -17.75 -20.33
C TYR A 462 -13.61 -16.76 -20.97
N LEU A 463 -13.05 -15.86 -20.16
CA LEU A 463 -12.10 -14.84 -20.61
C LEU A 463 -10.83 -15.46 -21.19
N HIS A 464 -10.25 -16.48 -20.54
CA HIS A 464 -9.08 -17.19 -21.06
C HIS A 464 -9.36 -17.81 -22.43
N SER A 465 -10.50 -18.49 -22.58
CA SER A 465 -10.94 -19.06 -23.88
C SER A 465 -11.10 -17.99 -24.96
N ALA A 466 -11.76 -16.87 -24.63
CA ALA A 466 -11.95 -15.77 -25.57
C ALA A 466 -10.63 -15.08 -25.96
N VAL A 467 -9.76 -14.78 -24.99
CA VAL A 467 -8.48 -14.09 -25.19
C VAL A 467 -7.50 -14.95 -25.99
N SER A 468 -7.46 -16.26 -25.78
CA SER A 468 -6.60 -17.17 -26.56
C SER A 468 -6.88 -17.19 -28.06
N ARG A 469 -8.05 -16.69 -28.49
CA ARG A 469 -8.43 -16.54 -29.90
C ARG A 469 -8.02 -15.18 -30.47
N LEU A 470 -7.58 -14.24 -29.64
CA LEU A 470 -7.12 -12.92 -30.06
C LEU A 470 -5.64 -13.01 -30.48
N PRO A 471 -5.27 -12.48 -31.66
CA PRO A 471 -3.90 -12.53 -32.15
C PRO A 471 -2.97 -11.66 -31.31
N ASN A 472 -1.78 -12.18 -30.97
CA ASN A 472 -0.74 -11.50 -30.18
C ASN A 472 -1.21 -10.97 -28.82
N THR A 473 -2.26 -11.57 -28.27
CA THR A 473 -2.81 -11.21 -26.97
C THR A 473 -2.64 -12.37 -25.99
N ARG A 474 -2.23 -12.06 -24.76
CA ARG A 474 -2.21 -13.02 -23.65
C ARG A 474 -3.00 -12.49 -22.46
N MET A 475 -3.50 -13.41 -21.65
CA MET A 475 -4.11 -13.11 -20.37
C MET A 475 -3.18 -13.54 -19.24
N ILE A 476 -3.04 -12.69 -18.24
CA ILE A 476 -2.51 -13.04 -16.92
C ILE A 476 -3.59 -12.74 -15.88
N SER A 477 -3.63 -13.52 -14.82
CA SER A 477 -4.60 -13.34 -13.73
C SER A 477 -3.99 -13.76 -12.41
N GLU A 478 -4.37 -13.07 -11.34
CA GLU A 478 -4.08 -13.49 -9.99
C GLU A 478 -4.77 -14.83 -9.65
N SER A 479 -4.16 -15.59 -8.75
CA SER A 479 -4.79 -16.79 -8.20
C SER A 479 -6.00 -16.41 -7.35
N LEU A 480 -7.15 -17.04 -7.58
CA LEU A 480 -8.33 -16.87 -6.73
C LEU A 480 -8.06 -17.21 -5.26
N ARG A 481 -7.12 -18.13 -4.99
CA ARG A 481 -6.69 -18.42 -3.62
C ARG A 481 -6.02 -17.22 -2.96
N GLN A 482 -5.14 -16.52 -3.70
CA GLN A 482 -4.44 -15.34 -3.19
C GLN A 482 -5.38 -14.16 -3.02
N ALA A 483 -6.24 -13.89 -4.00
CA ALA A 483 -7.23 -12.82 -3.89
C ALA A 483 -8.21 -13.03 -2.71
N ARG A 484 -8.65 -14.28 -2.48
CA ARG A 484 -9.48 -14.61 -1.30
C ARG A 484 -8.74 -14.45 0.02
N LEU A 485 -7.44 -14.77 0.05
CA LEU A 485 -6.60 -14.53 1.23
C LEU A 485 -6.45 -13.02 1.47
N GLN A 486 -6.21 -12.23 0.42
CA GLN A 486 -6.14 -10.78 0.54
C GLN A 486 -7.47 -10.18 1.03
N ALA A 487 -8.62 -10.67 0.54
CA ALA A 487 -9.93 -10.24 1.03
C ALA A 487 -10.11 -10.53 2.53
N LEU A 488 -9.69 -11.71 2.99
CA LEU A 488 -9.68 -12.06 4.41
C LEU A 488 -8.79 -11.11 5.23
N LEU A 489 -7.54 -10.88 4.80
CA LEU A 489 -6.59 -10.03 5.53
C LEU A 489 -7.02 -8.55 5.54
N SER A 490 -7.63 -8.07 4.44
CA SER A 490 -8.14 -6.71 4.28
C SER A 490 -9.34 -6.42 5.17
N ARG A 491 -10.30 -7.36 5.26
CA ARG A 491 -11.61 -7.16 5.93
C ARG A 491 -11.72 -7.83 7.29
N GLY A 492 -10.70 -8.58 7.72
CA GLY A 492 -10.70 -9.28 9.00
C GLY A 492 -10.86 -8.33 10.19
N ASP A 493 -11.45 -8.85 11.25
CA ASP A 493 -11.51 -8.18 12.55
C ASP A 493 -10.39 -8.68 13.48
N ARG A 494 -10.43 -8.25 14.75
CA ARG A 494 -9.44 -8.58 15.77
C ARG A 494 -9.11 -10.07 15.90
N ARG A 495 -10.11 -10.94 15.71
CA ARG A 495 -9.95 -12.39 15.86
C ARG A 495 -9.04 -12.99 14.79
N LEU A 496 -8.82 -12.28 13.69
CA LEU A 496 -7.87 -12.69 12.66
C LEU A 496 -6.43 -12.75 13.18
N GLY A 497 -6.08 -11.99 14.22
CA GLY A 497 -4.76 -12.03 14.87
C GLY A 497 -4.35 -13.44 15.28
N ARG A 498 -5.25 -14.21 15.93
CA ARG A 498 -5.02 -15.63 16.28
C ARG A 498 -4.92 -16.59 15.09
N VAL A 499 -5.38 -16.19 13.90
CA VAL A 499 -5.31 -17.00 12.68
C VAL A 499 -3.96 -16.83 11.97
N LEU A 500 -3.32 -15.66 12.08
CA LEU A 500 -2.08 -15.33 11.36
C LEU A 500 -0.95 -16.36 11.58
N PRO A 501 -0.67 -16.86 12.80
CA PRO A 501 0.36 -17.89 13.00
C PRO A 501 0.08 -19.19 12.26
N LEU A 502 -1.20 -19.59 12.16
CA LEU A 502 -1.60 -20.79 11.43
C LEU A 502 -1.40 -20.61 9.93
N LEU A 503 -1.71 -19.43 9.39
CA LEU A 503 -1.49 -19.10 7.98
C LEU A 503 0.00 -19.05 7.65
N ALA A 504 0.80 -18.43 8.51
CA ALA A 504 2.26 -18.35 8.39
C ALA A 504 2.91 -19.75 8.39
N ALA A 505 2.36 -20.68 9.17
CA ALA A 505 2.76 -22.10 9.16
C ALA A 505 2.28 -22.88 7.90
N GLY A 506 1.67 -22.22 6.92
CA GLY A 506 1.24 -22.81 5.66
C GLY A 506 -0.12 -23.50 5.72
N ARG A 507 -0.88 -23.35 6.81
CA ARG A 507 -2.20 -23.96 6.92
C ARG A 507 -3.18 -23.34 5.92
N ASN A 508 -4.12 -24.16 5.42
CA ASN A 508 -5.14 -23.66 4.50
C ASN A 508 -6.01 -22.58 5.18
N PRO A 509 -6.31 -21.44 4.52
CA PRO A 509 -7.06 -20.35 5.14
C PRO A 509 -8.41 -20.73 5.73
N ARG A 510 -9.23 -21.51 5.01
CA ARG A 510 -10.53 -21.97 5.52
C ARG A 510 -10.37 -22.87 6.76
N GLN A 511 -9.32 -23.67 6.81
CA GLN A 511 -9.06 -24.51 7.97
C GLN A 511 -8.58 -23.66 9.15
N ALA A 512 -7.61 -22.78 8.93
CA ALA A 512 -7.05 -21.90 9.95
C ALA A 512 -8.12 -21.04 10.64
N CYS A 513 -9.06 -20.46 9.87
CA CYS A 513 -10.20 -19.74 10.43
C CYS A 513 -11.07 -20.66 11.31
N ARG A 514 -11.42 -21.86 10.81
CA ARG A 514 -12.26 -22.82 11.56
C ARG A 514 -11.60 -23.29 12.86
N ASP A 515 -10.28 -23.47 12.87
CA ASP A 515 -9.55 -23.86 14.09
C ASP A 515 -9.64 -22.78 15.19
N GLN A 516 -9.88 -21.52 14.80
CA GLN A 516 -10.10 -20.38 15.69
C GLN A 516 -11.60 -20.00 15.82
N GLY A 517 -12.51 -20.87 15.37
CA GLY A 517 -13.95 -20.63 15.45
C GLY A 517 -14.48 -19.52 14.52
N LEU A 518 -13.74 -19.16 13.48
CA LEU A 518 -14.12 -18.13 12.51
C LEU A 518 -14.64 -18.73 11.20
N ASP A 519 -15.65 -18.10 10.63
CA ASP A 519 -16.07 -18.34 9.24
C ASP A 519 -15.33 -17.38 8.30
N MET A 520 -14.48 -17.93 7.44
CA MET A 520 -13.77 -17.16 6.41
C MET A 520 -14.74 -16.45 5.46
N GLU A 521 -15.89 -17.05 5.13
CA GLU A 521 -16.79 -16.49 4.13
C GLU A 521 -17.48 -15.20 4.61
N LEU A 522 -17.67 -15.02 5.93
CA LEU A 522 -18.14 -13.76 6.53
C LEU A 522 -17.28 -12.57 6.09
N PHE A 523 -15.96 -12.73 6.08
CA PHE A 523 -15.02 -11.67 5.70
C PHE A 523 -14.80 -11.59 4.19
N VAL A 524 -14.81 -12.72 3.48
CA VAL A 524 -14.47 -12.75 2.04
C VAL A 524 -15.68 -12.39 1.17
N THR A 525 -16.78 -13.13 1.31
CA THR A 525 -17.96 -13.00 0.45
C THR A 525 -19.13 -12.28 1.13
N GLY A 526 -19.04 -12.06 2.44
CA GLY A 526 -20.04 -11.31 3.21
C GLY A 526 -20.27 -9.91 2.65
N SER A 527 -21.55 -9.56 2.51
CA SER A 527 -22.03 -8.23 2.14
C SER A 527 -22.86 -7.67 3.29
N PHE A 528 -22.79 -6.37 3.50
CA PHE A 528 -23.27 -5.74 4.73
C PHE A 528 -24.33 -4.68 4.45
N ALA A 529 -25.29 -4.55 5.37
CA ALA A 529 -26.31 -3.50 5.34
C ALA A 529 -25.69 -2.12 5.60
N GLY A 530 -26.44 -1.06 5.25
CA GLY A 530 -25.99 0.32 5.37
C GLY A 530 -25.64 0.75 6.80
N GLU A 531 -26.22 0.11 7.81
CA GLU A 531 -26.03 0.38 9.24
C GLU A 531 -25.04 -0.57 9.93
N ALA A 532 -24.53 -1.60 9.24
CA ALA A 532 -23.63 -2.60 9.84
C ALA A 532 -22.31 -1.96 10.32
N PRO A 533 -21.91 -2.09 11.59
CA PRO A 533 -20.66 -1.50 12.07
C PRO A 533 -19.47 -2.22 11.47
N PHE A 534 -18.37 -1.51 11.26
CA PHE A 534 -17.12 -2.10 10.78
C PHE A 534 -16.01 -2.02 11.81
N PRO A 535 -15.13 -3.05 11.91
CA PRO A 535 -14.03 -3.05 12.87
C PRO A 535 -13.05 -1.89 12.63
N TRP A 536 -12.83 -1.51 11.38
CA TRP A 536 -11.96 -0.38 11.02
C TRP A 536 -12.55 1.00 11.34
N GLU A 537 -13.85 1.13 11.67
CA GLU A 537 -14.46 2.43 12.02
C GLU A 537 -13.96 3.03 13.33
N ILE A 538 -13.16 2.29 14.11
CA ILE A 538 -12.34 2.83 15.18
C ILE A 538 -11.40 3.95 14.69
N ILE A 539 -11.06 3.95 13.40
CA ILE A 539 -10.29 5.01 12.76
C ILE A 539 -11.22 6.09 12.21
N ASP A 540 -10.90 7.34 12.49
CA ASP A 540 -11.51 8.50 11.85
C ASP A 540 -10.61 9.05 10.72
N GLN A 541 -11.06 8.85 9.48
CA GLN A 541 -10.37 9.33 8.27
C GLN A 541 -10.63 10.80 7.96
N GLY A 542 -11.57 11.44 8.67
CA GLY A 542 -12.02 12.80 8.42
C GLY A 542 -13.20 12.94 7.45
N PHE A 543 -13.69 11.84 6.85
CA PHE A 543 -14.94 11.83 6.11
C PHE A 543 -16.01 10.99 6.83
N GLY A 544 -17.27 11.39 6.67
CA GLY A 544 -18.41 10.71 7.28
C GLY A 544 -18.74 9.37 6.61
N ARG A 545 -19.28 8.44 7.39
CA ARG A 545 -19.83 7.16 6.90
C ARG A 545 -20.89 7.37 5.82
N ASP A 546 -21.76 8.36 6.02
CA ASP A 546 -22.85 8.70 5.10
C ASP A 546 -22.34 9.11 3.70
N TYR A 547 -21.16 9.74 3.63
CA TYR A 547 -20.54 10.07 2.35
C TYR A 547 -20.19 8.81 1.55
N LEU A 548 -19.52 7.84 2.19
CA LEU A 548 -19.18 6.57 1.54
C LEU A 548 -20.44 5.79 1.14
N TRP A 549 -21.48 5.79 1.97
CA TRP A 549 -22.74 5.12 1.66
C TRP A 549 -23.45 5.80 0.48
N SER A 550 -23.48 7.13 0.45
CA SER A 550 -24.00 7.90 -0.68
C SER A 550 -23.28 7.56 -1.98
N GLU A 551 -21.94 7.47 -1.96
CA GLU A 551 -21.15 7.06 -3.12
C GLU A 551 -21.43 5.61 -3.55
N TYR A 552 -21.69 4.70 -2.60
CA TYR A 552 -22.10 3.33 -2.92
C TYR A 552 -23.45 3.30 -3.63
N GLN A 553 -24.44 4.05 -3.15
CA GLN A 553 -25.76 4.15 -3.78
C GLN A 553 -25.67 4.78 -5.18
N ARG A 554 -24.80 5.79 -5.37
CA ARG A 554 -24.49 6.35 -6.69
C ARG A 554 -23.84 5.33 -7.61
N ALA A 555 -22.94 4.48 -7.09
CA ALA A 555 -22.33 3.38 -7.84
C ALA A 555 -23.40 2.43 -8.39
N LEU A 556 -24.31 1.95 -7.54
CA LEU A 556 -25.41 1.05 -7.93
C LEU A 556 -26.32 1.67 -9.00
N ALA A 557 -26.44 3.00 -9.03
CA ALA A 557 -27.16 3.74 -10.06
C ALA A 557 -26.31 4.13 -11.28
N ALA A 558 -25.06 3.66 -11.39
CA ALA A 558 -24.07 4.03 -12.40
C ALA A 558 -23.89 5.54 -12.58
N LYS A 559 -24.03 6.32 -11.50
CA LYS A 559 -23.84 7.79 -11.51
C LYS A 559 -22.40 8.12 -11.16
N THR A 560 -21.73 8.87 -12.02
CA THR A 560 -20.35 9.34 -11.78
C THR A 560 -20.32 10.50 -10.78
N THR A 561 -19.18 10.68 -10.14
CA THR A 561 -18.90 11.74 -9.18
C THR A 561 -17.62 12.45 -9.63
N PRO A 562 -17.61 13.78 -9.82
CA PRO A 562 -16.45 14.46 -10.37
C PRO A 562 -15.27 14.41 -9.38
N PRO A 563 -14.02 14.50 -9.87
CA PRO A 563 -12.82 14.57 -9.04
C PRO A 563 -12.87 15.68 -7.99
N CYS A 564 -11.95 15.65 -7.02
CA CYS A 564 -11.71 16.78 -6.12
C CYS A 564 -11.32 18.03 -6.93
N PHE A 565 -11.79 19.19 -6.48
CA PHE A 565 -11.49 20.49 -7.06
C PHE A 565 -11.32 21.52 -5.93
N PRO A 566 -10.63 22.66 -6.17
CA PRO A 566 -10.46 23.71 -5.16
C PRO A 566 -11.80 24.17 -4.57
N GLY A 567 -11.90 24.17 -3.24
CA GLY A 567 -13.14 24.51 -2.52
C GLY A 567 -14.17 23.39 -2.41
N CYS A 568 -13.86 22.16 -2.84
CA CYS A 568 -14.74 21.00 -2.66
C CYS A 568 -14.95 20.67 -1.17
N ARG A 569 -16.21 20.52 -0.76
CA ARG A 569 -16.62 20.16 0.62
C ARG A 569 -17.35 18.81 0.72
N ARG A 570 -17.40 18.03 -0.37
CA ARG A 570 -18.29 16.88 -0.53
C ARG A 570 -18.13 15.81 0.54
N CYS A 571 -16.90 15.47 0.90
CA CYS A 571 -16.60 14.43 1.88
C CYS A 571 -16.36 14.97 3.30
N GLY A 572 -16.29 16.30 3.48
CA GLY A 572 -15.98 16.94 4.77
C GLY A 572 -14.48 17.10 5.09
N VAL A 573 -13.57 16.41 4.40
CA VAL A 573 -12.12 16.42 4.73
C VAL A 573 -11.48 17.80 4.56
N CYS A 574 -11.84 18.55 3.52
CA CYS A 574 -11.25 19.86 3.21
C CYS A 574 -12.00 21.04 3.85
N VAL A 575 -12.85 20.79 4.85
CA VAL A 575 -13.53 21.85 5.60
C VAL A 575 -12.64 22.22 6.79
N GLU A 576 -12.34 23.51 6.96
CA GLU A 576 -11.63 23.98 8.15
C GLU A 576 -12.46 23.60 9.39
N PRO A 577 -11.84 23.05 10.46
CA PRO A 577 -12.53 22.90 11.73
C PRO A 577 -13.00 24.28 12.19
N GLU A 578 -14.30 24.44 12.44
CA GLU A 578 -14.85 25.66 13.06
C GLU A 578 -14.27 25.91 14.46
#